data_AF-X7YJV4-F1
#
_entry.id   AF-X7YJV4-F1
#
_cell.length_a   1.000
_cell.length_b   1.000
_cell.length_c   1.000
_cell.angle_alpha   90.00
_cell.angle_beta   90.00
_cell.angle_gamma   90.00
#
_symmetry.space_group_name_H-M   'P 1'
#
loop_
_entity.id
_entity.type
_entity.pdbx_description
1 polymer ?
#
loop_
_entity_poly.entity_id
_entity_poly.type
_entity_poly.pdbx_seq_one_letter_code
_entity_poly.pdbx_strand_id
1 'polypeptide(L)' 'MTGLILAGVSPVQAVLVQAVVMFLILGSVAVTTVVVALGLVRRVFTRDHRLLPL' A
#
# COMPACT_ATOMS: atom_id res chain seq x y z
N MET A 1 -9.15 13.15 -8.87
CA MET A 1 -10.59 13.48 -8.99
C MET A 1 -10.88 14.75 -9.82
N THR A 2 -10.39 15.94 -9.45
CA THR A 2 -10.72 17.20 -10.15
C THR A 2 -10.27 17.23 -11.60
N GLY A 3 -9.08 16.72 -11.92
CA GLY A 3 -8.60 16.67 -13.31
C GLY A 3 -9.52 15.88 -14.26
N LEU A 4 -10.10 14.76 -13.80
CA LEU A 4 -11.07 13.99 -14.61
C LEU A 4 -12.39 14.77 -14.78
N ILE A 5 -12.85 15.43 -13.73
CA ILE A 5 -14.07 16.25 -13.78
C ILE A 5 -13.87 17.45 -14.72
N LEU A 6 -12.73 18.14 -14.64
CA LEU A 6 -12.38 19.24 -15.54
C LEU A 6 -12.19 18.77 -16.99
N ALA A 7 -11.83 17.50 -17.20
CA ALA A 7 -11.78 16.85 -18.52
C ALA A 7 -13.17 16.42 -19.03
N GLY A 8 -14.25 16.73 -18.32
CA GLY A 8 -15.62 16.43 -18.73
C GLY A 8 -16.14 15.04 -18.33
N VAL A 9 -15.39 14.28 -17.52
CA VAL A 9 -15.85 12.98 -17.01
C VAL A 9 -16.94 13.19 -15.98
N SER A 10 -18.01 12.36 -16.04
CA SER A 10 -19.10 12.44 -15.07
C SER A 10 -18.58 12.31 -13.62
N PRO A 11 -19.09 13.10 -12.66
CA PRO A 11 -18.55 13.14 -11.29
C PRO A 11 -18.57 11.78 -10.59
N VAL A 12 -19.63 10.99 -10.77
CA VAL A 12 -19.74 9.66 -10.18
C VAL A 12 -18.63 8.74 -10.68
N GLN A 13 -18.34 8.73 -11.97
CA GLN A 13 -17.27 7.92 -12.55
C GLN A 13 -15.89 8.38 -12.04
N ALA A 14 -15.66 9.69 -11.95
CA ALA A 14 -14.40 10.23 -11.44
C ALA A 14 -14.13 9.83 -9.98
N VAL A 15 -15.17 9.78 -9.13
CA VAL A 15 -15.05 9.33 -7.74
C VAL A 15 -14.80 7.82 -7.65
N LEU A 16 -15.48 7.02 -8.46
CA LEU A 16 -15.28 5.56 -8.48
C LEU A 16 -13.85 5.19 -8.90
N VAL A 17 -13.33 5.83 -9.96
CA VAL A 17 -11.93 5.65 -10.37
C VAL A 17 -10.97 6.05 -9.25
N GLN A 18 -11.24 7.18 -8.58
CA GLN A 18 -10.42 7.61 -7.44
C GLN A 18 -10.45 6.58 -6.31
N ALA A 19 -11.62 6.03 -5.98
CA ALA A 19 -11.75 5.01 -4.93
C ALA A 19 -10.96 3.74 -5.29
N VAL A 20 -11.02 3.28 -6.55
CA VAL A 20 -10.22 2.15 -7.02
C VAL A 20 -8.72 2.43 -6.86
N VAL A 21 -8.26 3.63 -7.24
CA VAL A 21 -6.85 4.02 -7.08
C VAL A 21 -6.44 4.06 -5.60
N MET A 22 -7.30 4.57 -4.72
CA MET A 22 -7.02 4.58 -3.28
C MET A 22 -6.88 3.18 -2.71
N PHE A 23 -7.77 2.24 -3.07
CA PHE A 23 -7.65 0.85 -2.64
C PHE A 23 -6.42 0.17 -3.24
N LEU A 24 -6.06 0.47 -4.49
CA LEU A 24 -4.83 -0.02 -5.10
C LEU A 24 -3.58 0.45 -4.34
N ILE A 25 -3.53 1.74 -4.00
CA ILE A 25 -2.43 2.31 -3.20
C ILE A 25 -2.38 1.65 -1.83
N LEU A 26 -3.52 1.55 -1.14
CA LEU A 26 -3.61 0.91 0.17
C LEU A 26 -3.12 -0.55 0.11
N GLY A 27 -3.57 -1.32 -0.87
CA GLY A 27 -3.14 -2.70 -1.08
C GLY A 27 -1.64 -2.81 -1.35
N SER A 28 -1.10 -1.96 -2.22
CA SER A 28 0.34 -1.90 -2.52
C SER A 28 1.17 -1.63 -1.28
N VAL A 29 0.76 -0.64 -0.47
CA VAL A 29 1.43 -0.31 0.79
C VAL A 29 1.34 -1.47 1.77
N ALA A 30 0.14 -2.03 1.98
CA ALA A 30 -0.06 -3.14 2.91
C ALA A 30 0.81 -4.36 2.54
N VAL A 31 0.82 -4.76 1.26
CA VAL A 31 1.63 -5.88 0.78
C VAL A 31 3.12 -5.58 0.97
N THR A 32 3.56 -4.38 0.59
CA THR A 32 4.98 -3.99 0.72
C THR A 32 5.42 -4.00 2.18
N THR A 33 4.63 -3.41 3.08
CA THR A 33 4.91 -3.38 4.52
C THR A 33 4.98 -4.80 5.09
N VAL A 34 4.06 -5.69 4.73
CA VAL A 34 4.08 -7.09 5.19
C VAL A 34 5.32 -7.82 4.69
N VAL A 35 5.64 -7.70 3.40
CA VAL A 35 6.81 -8.35 2.80
C VAL A 35 8.10 -7.86 3.46
N VAL A 36 8.24 -6.54 3.64
CA VAL A 36 9.41 -5.94 4.28
C VAL A 36 9.50 -6.33 5.74
N ALA A 37 8.41 -6.27 6.50
CA ALA A 37 8.40 -6.64 7.92
C ALA A 37 8.78 -8.12 8.12
N LEU A 38 8.16 -9.03 7.36
CA LEU A 38 8.49 -10.46 7.42
C LEU A 38 9.92 -10.74 6.95
N GLY A 39 10.39 -10.04 5.91
CA GLY A 39 11.77 -10.12 5.44
C GLY A 39 12.76 -9.67 6.51
N LEU A 40 12.46 -8.58 7.22
CA LEU A 40 13.27 -8.03 8.30
C LEU A 40 13.32 -8.98 9.50
N VAL A 41 12.17 -9.50 9.94
CA VAL A 41 12.10 -10.48 11.05
C VAL A 41 12.96 -11.70 10.74
N ARG A 42 12.88 -12.23 9.51
CA ARG A 42 13.70 -13.39 9.10
C ARG A 42 15.21 -13.10 9.02
N ARG A 43 15.60 -11.83 8.85
CA ARG A 43 17.00 -11.42 8.65
C ARG A 43 17.68 -10.96 9.93
N VAL A 44 16.95 -10.30 10.81
CA VAL A 44 17.51 -9.58 11.97
C VAL A 44 17.16 -10.29 13.28
N PHE A 45 16.19 -11.20 13.30
CA PHE A 45 15.81 -11.92 14.50
C PHE A 45 16.14 -13.41 14.41
N THR A 46 16.49 -13.97 15.56
CA THR A 46 16.54 -15.42 15.79
C THR A 46 15.13 -16.02 15.81
N ARG A 47 15.00 -17.36 15.77
CA ARG A 47 13.70 -18.04 15.85
C ARG A 47 12.93 -17.70 17.13
N ASP A 48 13.65 -17.39 18.20
CA ASP A 48 13.08 -16.97 19.49
C ASP A 48 12.75 -15.46 19.53
N HIS A 49 12.69 -14.79 18.37
CA HIS A 49 12.40 -13.36 18.22
C HIS A 49 13.35 -12.46 19.03
N ARG A 50 14.61 -12.88 19.22
CA ARG A 50 15.68 -12.04 19.77
C ARG A 50 16.44 -11.36 18.63
N LEU A 51 16.72 -10.08 18.78
CA LEU A 51 17.57 -9.32 17.86
C LEU A 51 18.97 -9.95 17.77
N LEU A 52 19.48 -10.10 16.55
CA LEU A 52 20.87 -10.47 16.30
C LEU A 52 21.79 -9.30 16.67
N PRO A 53 23.02 -9.58 17.14
CA PRO A 53 24.01 -8.53 17.36
C PRO A 53 24.30 -7.81 16.04
N LEU A 54 24.26 -6.47 16.09
CA LEU A 54 24.48 -5.56 14.95
C LEU A 54 25.96 -5.49 14.56
#